data_AF-A0A9P5RNG3-F1
#
_entry.id   AF-A0A9P5RNG3-F1
#
_cell.length_a   1.000
_cell.length_b   1.000
_cell.length_c   1.000
_cell.angle_alpha   90.00
_cell.angle_beta   90.00
_cell.angle_gamma   90.00
#
_symmetry.space_group_name_H-M   'P 1'
#
loop_
_entity.id
_entity.type
_entity.pdbx_description
1 polymer ?
#
loop_
_entity_poly.entity_id
_entity_poly.type
_entity_poly.pdbx_seq_one_letter_code
_entity_poly.pdbx_strand_id
1 'polypeptide(L)'
;MPHDNAREPLLGSHNHGTSNHEASSTGGFAYTIEDLAPLTDPTNPTTPRQMGGIDKILKGLKVDPKVGLHSDEAETHSTGKDSDGKFSARSKAFGRNILPTVKSATFFDLVKRAYND
;
A
#
# COMPACT_ATOMS: atom_id res chain seq x y z
N MET A 1 17.85 -35.06 -7.28
CA MET A 1 18.54 -33.80 -7.64
C MET A 1 17.68 -32.65 -7.15
N PRO A 2 18.17 -31.75 -6.29
CA PRO A 2 17.37 -30.62 -5.81
C PRO A 2 17.31 -29.52 -6.88
N HIS A 3 16.12 -28.97 -7.10
CA HIS A 3 15.88 -27.87 -8.04
C HIS A 3 16.28 -26.54 -7.39
N ASP A 4 17.22 -25.81 -8.01
CA ASP A 4 17.61 -24.46 -7.64
C ASP A 4 16.53 -23.45 -8.05
N ASN A 5 15.72 -22.98 -7.09
CA ASN A 5 14.72 -21.93 -7.29
C ASN A 5 15.32 -20.50 -7.30
N ALA A 6 16.62 -20.34 -7.52
CA ALA A 6 17.32 -19.05 -7.40
C ALA A 6 17.16 -18.11 -8.62
N ARG A 7 16.31 -18.46 -9.60
CA ARG A 7 16.16 -17.72 -10.86
C ARG A 7 14.72 -17.39 -11.25
N GLU A 8 13.75 -17.65 -10.39
CA GLU A 8 12.38 -17.22 -10.68
C GLU A 8 12.24 -15.72 -10.43
N PRO A 9 11.77 -14.93 -11.41
CA PRO A 9 11.46 -13.53 -11.19
C PRO A 9 10.34 -13.43 -10.15
N LEU A 10 10.63 -12.75 -9.04
CA LEU A 10 9.73 -12.61 -7.88
C LEU A 10 8.42 -11.85 -8.19
N LEU A 11 8.34 -11.28 -9.40
CA LEU A 11 7.19 -10.55 -9.92
C LEU A 11 6.85 -11.19 -11.25
N GLY A 12 5.76 -11.99 -11.24
CA GLY A 12 5.20 -12.56 -12.46
C GLY A 12 4.99 -11.47 -13.50
N SER A 13 5.40 -11.76 -14.74
CA SER A 13 5.17 -10.92 -15.91
C SER A 13 3.66 -10.74 -16.11
N HIS A 14 3.10 -9.61 -15.65
CA HIS A 14 1.71 -9.26 -15.90
C HIS A 14 1.63 -8.56 -17.25
N ASN A 15 1.13 -9.31 -18.23
CA ASN A 15 0.73 -8.78 -19.53
C ASN A 15 -0.23 -7.60 -19.33
N HIS A 16 0.04 -6.52 -20.05
CA HIS A 16 -0.72 -5.28 -20.12
C HIS A 16 -2.13 -5.55 -20.71
N GLY A 17 -3.04 -6.03 -19.88
CA GLY A 17 -4.47 -6.08 -20.18
C GLY A 17 -5.10 -4.75 -19.78
N THR A 18 -5.64 -4.03 -20.76
CA THR A 18 -6.52 -2.88 -20.55
C THR A 18 -7.77 -3.35 -19.80
N SER A 19 -7.77 -3.32 -18.47
CA SER A 19 -8.96 -3.60 -17.68
C SER A 19 -9.79 -2.33 -17.56
N ASN A 20 -10.99 -2.37 -18.17
CA ASN A 20 -12.10 -1.51 -17.80
C ASN A 20 -12.17 -1.42 -16.27
N HIS A 21 -11.99 -0.21 -15.73
CA HIS A 21 -12.15 0.09 -14.31
C HIS A 21 -13.63 -0.07 -13.92
N GLU A 22 -14.06 -1.30 -13.64
CA GLU A 22 -15.13 -1.49 -12.68
C GLU A 22 -14.60 -1.05 -11.32
N ALA A 23 -15.19 0.03 -10.81
CA ALA A 23 -14.85 0.66 -9.55
C ALA A 23 -15.07 -0.30 -8.38
N SER A 24 -14.08 -1.15 -8.08
CA SER A 24 -13.93 -1.77 -6.77
C SER A 24 -13.56 -0.65 -5.78
N SER A 25 -14.60 0.05 -5.33
CA SER A 25 -14.50 1.19 -4.44
C SER A 25 -14.16 0.71 -3.03
N THR A 26 -12.87 0.60 -2.73
CA THR A 26 -12.36 0.30 -1.39
C THR A 26 -12.66 1.49 -0.47
N GLY A 27 -13.78 1.41 0.28
CA GLY A 27 -14.05 2.33 1.39
C GLY A 27 -14.24 3.80 1.01
N GLY A 28 -14.75 4.08 -0.19
CA GLY A 28 -15.07 5.43 -0.64
C GLY A 28 -13.90 6.22 -1.24
N PHE A 29 -12.79 5.55 -1.59
CA PHE A 29 -11.72 6.10 -2.42
C PHE A 29 -11.87 5.64 -3.88
N ALA A 30 -11.31 6.41 -4.83
CA ALA A 30 -11.43 6.13 -6.25
C ALA A 30 -10.36 5.18 -6.81
N TYR A 31 -9.34 4.84 -6.01
CA TYR A 31 -8.15 4.09 -6.43
C TYR A 31 -7.80 3.02 -5.39
N THR A 32 -7.29 1.88 -5.87
CA THR A 32 -6.72 0.83 -5.00
C THR A 32 -5.21 0.98 -4.85
N ILE A 33 -4.57 0.15 -4.01
CA ILE A 33 -3.11 0.15 -3.84
C ILE A 33 -2.41 -0.24 -5.15
N GLU A 34 -3.00 -1.19 -5.88
CA GLU A 34 -2.50 -1.71 -7.15
C GLU A 34 -2.50 -0.64 -8.24
N ASP A 35 -3.52 0.24 -8.25
CA ASP A 35 -3.58 1.38 -9.18
C ASP A 35 -2.49 2.43 -8.88
N LEU A 36 -2.11 2.58 -7.61
CA LEU A 36 -1.17 3.59 -7.16
C LEU A 36 0.30 3.11 -7.19
N ALA A 37 0.55 1.81 -7.09
CA ALA A 37 1.91 1.26 -7.07
C ALA A 37 2.76 1.69 -8.30
N PRO A 38 2.22 1.70 -9.54
CA PRO A 38 2.96 2.16 -10.72
C PRO A 38 3.33 3.65 -10.68
N LEU A 39 2.67 4.48 -9.86
CA LEU A 39 3.02 5.90 -9.72
C LEU A 39 4.35 6.10 -8.98
N THR A 40 4.80 5.10 -8.22
CA THR A 40 6.08 5.13 -7.50
C THR A 40 7.26 4.72 -8.39
N ASP A 41 6.98 4.18 -9.57
CA ASP A 41 8.00 3.71 -10.51
C ASP A 41 8.51 4.88 -11.38
N PRO A 42 9.79 5.29 -11.23
CA PRO A 42 10.36 6.38 -12.01
C PRO A 42 10.51 6.04 -13.51
N THR A 43 10.39 4.78 -13.90
CA THR A 43 10.52 4.36 -15.31
C THR A 43 9.25 4.59 -16.13
N ASN A 44 8.13 4.88 -15.47
CA ASN A 44 6.82 5.05 -16.10
C ASN A 44 6.19 6.44 -15.82
N PRO A 45 6.75 7.53 -16.38
CA PRO A 45 6.28 8.90 -16.11
C PRO A 45 4.93 9.24 -16.77
N THR A 46 4.38 8.37 -17.60
CA THR A 46 3.11 8.56 -18.33
C THR A 46 1.90 8.17 -17.50
N THR A 47 2.06 7.31 -16.50
CA THR A 47 0.98 6.79 -15.65
C THR A 47 0.15 7.88 -14.95
N PRO A 48 0.78 8.91 -14.34
CA PRO A 48 0.01 10.00 -13.72
C PRO A 48 -0.87 10.77 -14.72
N ARG A 49 -0.42 10.90 -15.98
CA ARG A 49 -1.21 11.57 -17.03
C ARG A 49 -2.41 10.72 -17.45
N GLN A 50 -2.24 9.40 -17.52
CA GLN A 50 -3.30 8.46 -17.89
C GLN A 50 -4.41 8.40 -16.82
N MET A 51 -4.05 8.55 -15.54
CA MET A 51 -5.01 8.65 -14.43
C MET A 51 -5.75 10.00 -14.36
N GLY A 52 -5.53 10.87 -15.35
CA GLY A 52 -6.16 12.18 -15.45
C GLY A 52 -5.41 13.30 -14.72
N GLY A 53 -4.13 13.08 -14.42
CA GLY A 53 -3.24 14.06 -13.80
C GLY A 53 -3.26 14.02 -12.28
N ILE A 54 -2.35 14.80 -11.70
CA ILE A 54 -2.13 14.89 -10.25
C ILE A 54 -3.41 15.37 -9.55
N ASP A 55 -4.15 16.29 -10.16
CA ASP A 55 -5.38 16.86 -9.58
C ASP A 55 -6.49 15.82 -9.41
N LYS A 56 -6.67 14.90 -10.38
CA LYS A 56 -7.67 13.82 -10.26
C LYS A 56 -7.25 12.79 -9.24
N ILE A 57 -5.96 12.48 -9.17
CA ILE A 57 -5.41 11.56 -8.16
C ILE A 57 -5.65 12.11 -6.77
N LEU A 58 -5.32 13.38 -6.53
CA LEU A 58 -5.54 14.05 -5.24
C LEU A 58 -7.03 14.07 -4.86
N LYS A 59 -7.92 14.38 -5.81
CA LYS A 59 -9.37 14.37 -5.58
C LYS A 59 -9.89 12.96 -5.26
N GLY A 60 -9.44 11.94 -5.97
CA GLY A 60 -9.83 10.55 -5.72
C GLY A 60 -9.27 9.97 -4.42
N LEU A 61 -8.13 10.51 -3.96
CA LEU A 61 -7.55 10.23 -2.65
C LEU A 61 -8.09 11.14 -1.54
N LYS A 62 -9.00 12.07 -1.81
CA LYS A 62 -9.55 13.04 -0.84
C LYS A 62 -8.45 13.86 -0.13
N VAL A 63 -7.43 14.28 -0.87
CA VAL A 63 -6.31 15.08 -0.36
C VAL A 63 -6.35 16.49 -0.95
N ASP A 64 -6.16 17.49 -0.11
CA ASP A 64 -5.92 18.86 -0.57
C ASP A 64 -4.39 19.06 -0.74
N PRO A 65 -3.89 19.50 -1.91
CA PRO A 65 -2.46 19.74 -2.10
C PRO A 65 -1.88 20.87 -1.23
N LYS A 66 -2.70 21.80 -0.75
CA LYS A 66 -2.28 22.95 0.06
C LYS A 66 -2.33 22.64 1.56
N VAL A 67 -3.34 21.88 1.99
CA VAL A 67 -3.62 21.61 3.40
C VAL A 67 -3.20 20.21 3.82
N GLY A 68 -3.03 19.30 2.85
CA GLY A 68 -2.70 17.90 3.06
C GLY A 68 -3.94 17.07 3.39
N LEU A 69 -3.78 16.16 4.36
CA LEU A 69 -4.85 15.30 4.83
C LEU A 69 -5.69 16.03 5.88
N HIS A 70 -7.01 15.98 5.73
CA HIS A 70 -7.94 16.53 6.71
C HIS A 70 -7.88 15.74 8.02
N SER A 71 -7.67 16.42 9.15
CA SER A 71 -7.57 15.81 10.49
C SER A 71 -8.88 15.15 10.97
N ASP A 72 -9.94 15.44 10.23
CA ASP A 72 -11.36 15.22 10.45
C ASP A 72 -11.94 14.17 9.50
N GLU A 73 -11.10 13.38 8.80
CA GLU A 73 -11.52 12.11 8.16
C GLU A 73 -12.07 11.06 9.18
N ALA A 74 -12.12 11.39 10.48
CA ALA A 74 -12.77 10.58 11.50
C ALA A 74 -14.27 10.89 11.57
N GLU A 75 -15.12 9.86 11.52
CA GLU A 75 -16.57 10.02 11.66
C GLU A 75 -16.90 10.66 13.02
N THR A 76 -17.56 11.83 12.96
CA THR A 76 -18.34 12.49 14.01
C THR A 76 -17.71 12.62 15.41
N HIS A 77 -17.35 13.86 15.77
CA HIS A 77 -17.34 14.37 17.14
C HIS A 77 -16.92 13.39 18.26
N SER A 78 -15.71 12.83 18.20
CA SER A 78 -15.08 12.26 19.39
C SER A 78 -14.54 13.40 20.25
N THR A 79 -15.41 13.89 21.13
CA THR A 79 -15.03 14.78 22.22
C THR A 79 -14.09 14.02 23.18
N GLY A 80 -12.80 14.22 22.98
CA GLY A 80 -11.79 13.82 23.94
C GLY A 80 -11.14 12.46 23.68
N LYS A 81 -9.81 12.53 23.57
CA LYS A 81 -8.83 11.55 24.06
C LYS A 81 -8.41 10.34 23.22
N ASP A 82 -9.05 10.01 22.10
CA ASP A 82 -8.56 8.91 21.25
C ASP A 82 -8.10 9.38 19.86
N SER A 83 -6.78 9.43 19.67
CA SER A 83 -6.16 9.51 18.34
C SER A 83 -6.38 8.27 17.49
N ASP A 84 -6.90 7.18 18.08
CA ASP A 84 -7.03 5.87 17.44
C ASP A 84 -8.07 5.81 16.31
N GLY A 85 -9.00 6.78 16.24
CA GLY A 85 -10.01 6.86 15.19
C GLY A 85 -9.61 7.67 13.95
N LYS A 86 -8.49 8.40 13.99
CA LYS A 86 -8.07 9.28 12.89
C LYS A 86 -7.66 8.46 11.68
N PHE A 87 -8.17 8.84 10.50
CA PHE A 87 -7.86 8.17 9.23
C PHE A 87 -8.24 6.69 9.20
N SER A 88 -9.26 6.26 9.97
CA SER A 88 -9.71 4.86 10.01
C SER A 88 -10.12 4.35 8.62
N ALA A 89 -10.91 5.13 7.87
CA ALA A 89 -11.31 4.80 6.50
C ALA A 89 -10.10 4.60 5.57
N ARG A 90 -9.12 5.50 5.65
CA ARG A 90 -7.88 5.43 4.87
C ARG A 90 -7.01 4.24 5.27
N SER A 91 -6.83 4.02 6.57
CA SER A 91 -6.05 2.90 7.11
C SER A 91 -6.69 1.55 6.73
N LYS A 92 -8.02 1.50 6.64
CA LYS A 92 -8.76 0.32 6.16
C LYS A 92 -8.60 0.10 4.65
N ALA A 93 -8.53 1.18 3.87
CA ALA A 93 -8.39 1.10 2.41
C ALA A 93 -6.95 0.79 1.95
N PHE A 94 -5.94 1.38 2.60
CA PHE A 94 -4.55 1.33 2.15
C PHE A 94 -3.59 0.63 3.12
N GLY A 95 -4.06 0.25 4.31
CA GLY A 95 -3.21 -0.32 5.37
C GLY A 95 -2.39 0.74 6.11
N ARG A 96 -1.40 0.28 6.88
CA ARG A 96 -0.47 1.14 7.63
C ARG A 96 0.91 1.05 7.02
N ASN A 97 1.58 2.20 6.88
CA ASN A 97 2.98 2.25 6.47
C ASN A 97 3.89 1.88 7.66
N ILE A 98 3.89 0.60 8.01
CA ILE A 98 4.74 0.02 9.05
C ILE A 98 5.65 -1.03 8.42
N LEU A 99 6.90 -1.06 8.86
CA LEU A 99 7.82 -2.09 8.43
C LEU A 99 7.28 -3.47 8.84
N PRO A 100 7.43 -4.49 7.99
CA PRO A 100 7.08 -5.85 8.35
C PRO A 100 7.89 -6.28 9.58
N THR A 101 7.25 -6.98 10.51
CA THR A 101 7.93 -7.48 11.70
C THR A 101 8.98 -8.50 11.29
N VAL A 102 10.24 -8.20 11.57
CA VAL A 102 11.33 -9.16 11.37
C VAL A 102 11.17 -10.31 12.36
N LYS A 103 11.21 -11.56 11.86
CA LYS A 103 11.26 -12.74 12.71
C LYS A 103 12.66 -12.79 13.34
N SER A 104 12.81 -12.30 14.57
CA SER A 104 14.03 -12.53 15.33
C SER A 104 14.11 -13.99 15.75
N ALA A 105 15.21 -14.67 15.42
CA ALA A 105 15.48 -16.00 15.94
C ALA A 105 15.69 -15.92 17.45
N THR A 106 15.11 -16.86 18.20
CA THR A 106 15.37 -16.91 19.64
C THR A 106 16.78 -17.44 19.91
N PHE A 107 17.33 -17.15 21.09
CA PHE A 107 18.65 -17.65 21.49
C PHE A 107 18.78 -19.17 21.28
N PHE A 108 17.74 -19.93 21.63
CA PHE A 108 17.75 -21.39 21.46
C PHE A 108 17.65 -21.84 20.00
N ASP A 109 16.96 -21.08 19.13
CA ASP A 109 16.95 -21.36 17.69
C ASP A 109 18.35 -21.20 17.09
N LEU A 110 19.09 -20.17 17.54
CA LEU A 110 20.49 -19.97 17.14
C LEU A 110 21.40 -21.11 17.63
N VAL A 111 21.28 -21.50 18.90
CA VAL A 111 22.08 -22.62 19.46
C VAL A 111 21.77 -23.92 18.74
N LYS A 112 20.49 -24.22 18.51
CA LYS A 112 20.08 -25.42 17.77
C LYS A 112 20.58 -25.39 16.33
N ARG A 113 20.59 -24.23 15.67
CA ARG A 113 21.14 -24.11 14.32
C ARG A 113 22.65 -24.34 14.30
N ALA A 114 23.40 -23.79 15.25
CA ALA A 114 24.84 -23.96 15.36
C ALA A 114 25.26 -25.40 15.72
N TYR A 115 24.41 -26.15 16.42
CA TYR A 115 24.67 -27.56 16.74
C TYR A 115 24.41 -28.51 15.57
N ASN A 116 23.45 -28.16 14.69
CA ASN A 116 23.11 -28.96 13.51
C ASN A 116 23.86 -28.53 12.24
N ASP A 117 24.81 -27.61 12.38
CA ASP A 117 25.80 -27.23 11.36
C ASP A 117 27.04 -28.14 11.50
#